data_AF-A0A3E2J3V5-F1
#
_entry.id   AF-A0A3E2J3V5-F1
#
_cell.length_a   1.000
_cell.length_b   1.000
_cell.length_c   1.000
_cell.angle_alpha   90.00
_cell.angle_beta   90.00
_cell.angle_gamma   90.00
#
_symmetry.space_group_name_H-M   'P 1'
#
loop_
_entity.id
_entity.type
_entity.pdbx_description
1 polymer ?
#
loop_
_entity_poly.entity_id
_entity_poly.type
_entity_poly.pdbx_seq_one_letter_code
_entity_poly.pdbx_strand_id
1 'polypeptide(L)'
;MITLSSQDELRETKEALEKLKNSYPALFEKLVEVINLTRALQFKYQYMGCLIIDENPGNHTPNFVQGSVLRLYKKELQKVKDDMHCQVLKEVFTDFRNVGYAKISLLAIGMSPESLTGASIIQ
;
A
#
# COMPACT_ATOMS: atom_id res chain seq x y z
N MET A 1 -3.43 5.44 -16.08
CA MET A 1 -2.83 6.79 -16.13
C MET A 1 -1.49 6.68 -15.43
N ILE A 2 -0.37 6.93 -16.11
CA ILE A 2 0.94 6.96 -15.46
C ILE A 2 1.01 8.31 -14.75
N THR A 3 0.79 8.34 -13.44
CA THR A 3 1.03 9.55 -12.67
C THR A 3 2.55 9.69 -12.52
N LEU A 4 3.10 10.67 -13.24
CA LEU A 4 4.44 11.17 -12.98
C LEU A 4 4.36 11.86 -11.62
N SER A 5 4.54 11.08 -10.55
CA SER A 5 4.62 11.64 -9.21
C SER A 5 5.89 12.48 -9.14
N SER A 6 5.75 13.71 -8.71
CA SER A 6 6.89 14.59 -8.50
C SER A 6 7.78 14.02 -7.40
N GLN A 7 9.08 14.31 -7.47
CA GLN A 7 10.03 13.91 -6.43
C GLN A 7 9.62 14.47 -5.06
N ASP A 8 9.03 15.66 -5.03
CA ASP A 8 8.44 16.27 -3.84
C ASP A 8 7.31 15.43 -3.24
N GLU A 9 6.33 14.99 -4.04
CA GLU A 9 5.22 14.17 -3.55
C GLU A 9 5.72 12.84 -2.96
N LEU A 10 6.75 12.23 -3.56
CA LEU A 10 7.37 11.00 -3.03
C LEU A 10 8.09 11.24 -1.71
N ARG A 11 8.74 12.39 -1.55
CA ARG A 11 9.39 12.78 -0.30
C ARG A 11 8.35 13.05 0.79
N GLU A 12 7.30 13.80 0.49
CA GLU A 12 6.20 14.08 1.42
C GLU A 12 5.49 12.78 1.85
N THR A 13 5.25 11.86 0.90
CA THR A 13 4.69 10.54 1.19
C THR A 13 5.59 9.76 2.15
N LYS A 14 6.91 9.77 1.92
CA LYS A 14 7.87 9.08 2.78
C LYS A 14 7.88 9.69 4.19
N GLU A 15 7.85 11.01 4.30
CA GLU A 15 7.78 11.69 5.60
C GLU A 15 6.49 11.37 6.35
N ALA A 16 5.34 11.29 5.66
CA ALA A 16 4.09 10.86 6.25
C ALA A 16 4.14 9.41 6.74
N LEU A 17 4.77 8.50 5.98
CA LEU A 17 4.97 7.10 6.37
C LEU A 17 5.92 6.97 7.57
N GLU A 18 6.99 7.76 7.64
CA GLU A 18 7.89 7.77 8.81
C GLU A 18 7.19 8.32 10.06
N LYS A 19 6.34 9.34 9.91
CA LYS A 19 5.48 9.82 11.01
C LYS A 19 4.51 8.72 11.48
N LEU A 20 3.90 7.99 10.54
CA LEU A 20 3.00 6.87 10.83
C LEU A 20 3.75 5.75 11.57
N LYS A 21 4.95 5.38 11.11
CA LYS A 21 5.82 4.38 11.75
C LYS A 21 6.20 4.76 13.18
N ASN A 22 6.55 6.03 13.42
CA ASN A 22 6.94 6.50 14.74
C ASN A 22 5.75 6.65 15.70
N SER A 23 4.59 7.06 15.19
CA SER A 23 3.39 7.32 16.02
C SER A 23 2.59 6.04 16.27
N TYR A 24 2.55 5.12 15.31
CA TYR A 24 1.74 3.90 15.32
C TYR A 24 2.56 2.69 14.81
N PRO A 25 3.63 2.30 15.51
CA PRO A 25 4.55 1.26 15.05
C PRO A 25 3.88 -0.10 14.83
N ALA A 26 2.91 -0.47 15.67
CA ALA A 26 2.18 -1.73 15.53
C ALA A 26 1.29 -1.76 14.28
N LEU A 27 0.64 -0.64 13.93
CA LEU A 27 -0.14 -0.51 12.70
C LEU A 27 0.78 -0.55 11.48
N PHE A 28 1.93 0.13 11.55
CA PHE A 28 2.90 0.15 10.48
C PHE A 28 3.51 -1.24 10.23
N GLU A 29 3.79 -2.01 11.28
CA GLU A 29 4.26 -3.39 11.14
C GLU A 29 3.25 -4.26 10.38
N LYS A 30 1.98 -4.23 10.77
CA LYS A 30 0.91 -4.95 10.05
C LYS A 30 0.78 -4.51 8.60
N LEU A 31 0.94 -3.22 8.32
CA LEU A 31 0.98 -2.71 6.94
C LEU A 31 2.13 -3.35 6.15
N VAL A 32 3.35 -3.36 6.72
CA VAL A 32 4.53 -3.97 6.09
C VAL A 32 4.32 -5.46 5.84
N GLU A 33 3.71 -6.19 6.79
CA GLU A 33 3.35 -7.61 6.60
C GLU A 33 2.43 -7.80 5.39
N VAL A 34 1.37 -6.99 5.28
CA VAL A 34 0.43 -7.06 4.16
C VAL A 34 1.12 -6.70 2.85
N ILE A 35 1.96 -5.68 2.81
CA ILE A 35 2.74 -5.30 1.61
C ILE A 35 3.63 -6.45 1.14
N ASN A 36 4.33 -7.10 2.07
CA ASN A 36 5.17 -8.25 1.77
C ASN A 36 4.35 -9.45 1.27
N LEU A 37 3.18 -9.69 1.85
CA LEU A 37 2.26 -10.72 1.40
C LEU A 37 1.71 -10.42 0.00
N THR A 38 1.33 -9.17 -0.29
CA THR A 38 0.91 -8.72 -1.63
C THR A 38 1.98 -9.03 -2.66
N ARG A 39 3.25 -8.75 -2.34
CA ARG A 39 4.40 -9.07 -3.19
C ARG A 39 4.60 -10.58 -3.35
N ALA A 40 4.56 -11.35 -2.27
CA ALA A 40 4.76 -12.80 -2.30
C ALA A 40 3.71 -13.51 -3.17
N LEU A 41 2.46 -13.02 -3.13
CA LEU A 41 1.36 -13.55 -3.93
C LEU A 41 1.29 -12.96 -5.36
N GLN A 42 2.21 -12.07 -5.71
CA GLN A 42 2.23 -11.35 -7.00
C GLN A 42 0.91 -10.60 -7.28
N PHE A 43 0.26 -10.10 -6.22
CA PHE A 43 -0.91 -9.25 -6.35
C PHE A 43 -0.49 -7.82 -6.67
N LYS A 44 -1.35 -7.09 -7.36
CA LYS A 44 -1.11 -5.67 -7.64
C LYS A 44 -1.25 -4.87 -6.35
N TYR A 45 -0.33 -3.94 -6.09
CA TYR A 45 -0.50 -2.99 -4.98
C TYR A 45 -1.76 -2.14 -5.13
N GLN A 46 -2.27 -1.96 -6.36
CA GLN A 46 -3.56 -1.32 -6.59
C GLN A 46 -4.70 -2.07 -5.90
N TYR A 47 -4.70 -3.41 -5.98
CA TYR A 47 -5.69 -4.24 -5.29
C TYR A 47 -5.60 -4.06 -3.77
N MET A 48 -4.38 -4.10 -3.22
CA MET A 48 -4.15 -3.89 -1.79
C MET A 48 -4.64 -2.52 -1.32
N GLY A 49 -4.22 -1.44 -1.99
CA GLY A 49 -4.58 -0.08 -1.64
C GLY A 49 -6.09 0.12 -1.62
N CYS A 50 -6.79 -0.31 -2.68
CA CYS A 50 -8.25 -0.24 -2.71
C CYS A 50 -8.90 -0.96 -1.52
N LEU A 51 -8.41 -2.14 -1.14
CA LEU A 51 -8.99 -2.86 0.02
C LEU A 51 -8.73 -2.18 1.37
N ILE A 52 -7.57 -1.52 1.53
CA ILE A 52 -7.22 -0.77 2.75
C ILE A 52 -8.17 0.41 2.94
N ILE A 53 -8.45 1.16 1.87
CA ILE A 53 -9.32 2.34 1.95
C ILE A 53 -10.80 2.07 1.59
N ASP A 54 -11.20 0.80 1.59
CA ASP A 54 -12.58 0.37 1.30
C ASP A 54 -13.12 0.79 -0.09
N GLU A 55 -12.24 0.94 -1.08
CA GLU A 55 -12.60 1.17 -2.48
C GLU A 55 -12.81 -0.12 -3.26
N ASN A 56 -13.61 -0.04 -4.33
CA ASN A 56 -13.80 -1.15 -5.24
C ASN A 56 -12.54 -1.35 -6.11
N PRO A 57 -11.83 -2.48 -6.03
CA PRO A 57 -10.64 -2.74 -6.84
C PRO A 57 -10.95 -2.97 -8.32
N GLY A 58 -12.21 -3.22 -8.71
CA GLY A 58 -12.62 -3.47 -10.09
C GLY A 58 -11.74 -4.51 -10.79
N ASN A 59 -11.17 -4.15 -11.94
CA ASN A 59 -10.30 -4.99 -12.76
C ASN A 59 -8.91 -5.27 -12.14
N HIS A 60 -8.58 -4.68 -10.99
CA HIS A 60 -7.34 -4.99 -10.27
C HIS A 60 -7.48 -6.23 -9.37
N THR A 61 -8.68 -6.79 -9.24
CA THR A 61 -8.90 -8.06 -8.54
C THR A 61 -8.12 -9.19 -9.24
N PRO A 62 -7.39 -10.05 -8.50
CA PRO A 62 -6.69 -11.18 -9.10
C PRO A 62 -7.68 -12.19 -9.71
N ASN A 63 -7.66 -12.34 -11.04
CA ASN A 63 -8.66 -13.13 -11.79
C ASN A 63 -8.42 -14.66 -11.77
N PHE A 64 -7.20 -15.12 -11.51
CA PHE A 64 -6.81 -16.53 -11.62
C PHE A 64 -6.32 -17.15 -10.30
N VAL A 65 -6.73 -16.56 -9.18
CA VAL A 65 -6.28 -16.99 -7.85
C VAL A 65 -7.34 -17.85 -7.20
N GLN A 66 -6.95 -18.99 -6.64
CA GLN A 66 -7.86 -19.85 -5.88
C GLN A 66 -8.53 -19.07 -4.74
N GLY A 67 -9.84 -19.29 -4.55
CA GLY A 67 -10.62 -18.56 -3.54
C GLY A 67 -10.09 -18.71 -2.10
N SER A 68 -9.42 -19.83 -1.79
CA SER A 68 -8.72 -20.05 -0.51
C SER A 68 -7.59 -19.05 -0.28
N VAL A 69 -6.78 -18.77 -1.30
CA VAL A 69 -5.67 -17.81 -1.25
C VAL A 69 -6.22 -16.38 -1.10
N LEU A 70 -7.28 -16.02 -1.83
CA LEU A 70 -7.94 -14.73 -1.66
C LEU A 70 -8.52 -14.53 -0.26
N ARG A 71 -9.12 -15.58 0.32
CA ARG A 71 -9.61 -15.56 1.70
C ARG A 71 -8.48 -15.38 2.72
N LEU A 72 -7.36 -16.07 2.54
CA LEU A 72 -6.19 -15.92 3.40
C LEU A 72 -5.66 -14.48 3.33
N TYR A 73 -5.49 -13.95 2.12
CA TYR A 73 -5.04 -12.58 1.92
C TYR A 73 -5.96 -11.56 2.58
N LYS A 74 -7.29 -11.69 2.37
CA LYS A 74 -8.27 -10.81 3.02
C LYS A 74 -8.23 -10.93 4.54
N LYS A 75 -7.99 -12.12 5.10
CA LYS A 75 -7.86 -12.31 6.55
C LYS A 75 -6.66 -11.56 7.12
N GLU A 76 -5.51 -11.60 6.44
CA GLU A 76 -4.33 -10.85 6.86
C GLU A 76 -4.56 -9.33 6.74
N LEU A 77 -5.20 -8.89 5.66
CA LEU A 77 -5.57 -7.48 5.48
C LEU A 77 -6.59 -6.99 6.51
N GLN A 78 -7.48 -7.86 7.01
CA GLN A 78 -8.40 -7.49 8.09
C GLN A 78 -7.67 -7.15 9.40
N LYS A 79 -6.49 -7.73 9.68
CA LYS A 79 -5.72 -7.37 10.88
C LYS A 79 -5.28 -5.90 10.89
N VAL A 80 -5.03 -5.34 9.71
CA VAL A 80 -4.76 -3.91 9.51
C VAL A 80 -6.02 -3.08 9.71
N LYS A 81 -7.17 -3.59 9.23
CA LYS A 81 -8.47 -2.90 9.30
C LYS A 81 -9.10 -2.89 10.69
N ASP A 82 -8.86 -3.94 11.46
CA ASP A 82 -9.34 -4.09 12.84
C ASP A 82 -8.48 -3.28 13.84
N ASP A 83 -7.39 -2.65 13.38
CA ASP A 83 -6.59 -1.76 14.21
C ASP A 83 -7.35 -0.47 14.53
N MET A 84 -7.34 -0.04 15.80
CA MET A 84 -8.04 1.16 16.24
C MET A 84 -7.55 2.44 15.55
N HIS A 85 -6.33 2.44 15.03
CA HIS A 85 -5.73 3.57 14.32
C HIS A 85 -5.76 3.39 12.78
N CYS A 86 -6.47 2.39 12.26
CA CYS A 86 -6.58 2.14 10.82
C CYS A 86 -7.02 3.39 10.03
N GLN A 87 -7.85 4.25 10.63
CA GLN A 87 -8.29 5.49 9.99
C GLN A 87 -7.11 6.39 9.57
N VAL A 88 -6.07 6.51 10.40
CA VAL A 88 -4.89 7.32 10.10
C VAL A 88 -4.14 6.75 8.89
N LEU A 89 -4.04 5.42 8.80
CA LEU A 89 -3.46 4.76 7.63
C LEU A 89 -4.28 5.01 6.36
N LYS A 90 -5.62 4.97 6.45
CA LYS A 90 -6.50 5.26 5.33
C LYS A 90 -6.36 6.70 4.83
N GLU A 91 -6.21 7.65 5.74
CA GLU A 91 -5.95 9.07 5.41
C GLU A 91 -4.65 9.19 4.64
N VAL A 92 -3.54 8.63 5.14
CA VAL A 92 -2.25 8.64 4.42
C VAL A 92 -2.37 8.02 3.02
N PHE A 93 -3.05 6.88 2.88
CA PHE A 93 -3.24 6.24 1.56
C PHE A 93 -4.13 7.07 0.62
N THR A 94 -5.07 7.82 1.16
CA THR A 94 -5.99 8.67 0.39
C THR A 94 -5.31 9.96 -0.03
N ASP A 95 -4.60 10.65 0.87
CA ASP A 95 -3.90 11.91 0.63
C ASP A 95 -2.84 11.75 -0.44
N PHE A 96 -2.12 10.62 -0.44
CA PHE A 96 -1.06 10.33 -1.40
C PHE A 96 -1.51 9.41 -2.55
N ARG A 97 -2.81 9.23 -2.78
CA ARG A 97 -3.34 8.35 -3.83
C ARG A 97 -2.77 8.65 -5.22
N ASN A 98 -2.52 9.92 -5.52
CA ASN A 98 -1.95 10.37 -6.80
C ASN A 98 -0.54 9.81 -7.04
N VAL A 99 0.20 9.53 -5.96
CA VAL A 99 1.53 8.89 -6.00
C VAL A 99 1.42 7.43 -6.42
N GLY A 100 0.28 6.80 -6.13
CA GLY A 100 -0.05 5.44 -6.50
C GLY A 100 0.34 4.43 -5.42
N TYR A 101 -0.55 3.48 -5.15
CA TYR A 101 -0.39 2.52 -4.05
C TYR A 101 0.89 1.69 -4.14
N ALA A 102 1.40 1.42 -5.35
CA ALA A 102 2.69 0.76 -5.53
C ALA A 102 3.83 1.57 -4.91
N LYS A 103 3.95 2.85 -5.26
CA LYS A 103 5.02 3.73 -4.74
C LYS A 103 4.90 3.91 -3.23
N ILE A 104 3.70 4.16 -2.71
CA ILE A 104 3.44 4.24 -1.26
C ILE A 104 3.92 2.97 -0.55
N SER A 105 3.55 1.80 -1.07
CA SER A 105 3.93 0.50 -0.49
C SER A 105 5.44 0.27 -0.51
N LEU A 106 6.09 0.64 -1.62
CA LEU A 106 7.54 0.50 -1.77
C LEU A 106 8.30 1.44 -0.82
N LEU A 107 7.83 2.67 -0.64
CA LEU A 107 8.37 3.60 0.35
C LEU A 107 8.24 3.04 1.77
N ALA A 108 7.09 2.44 2.11
CA ALA A 108 6.83 1.89 3.43
C ALA A 108 7.80 0.75 3.83
N ILE A 109 8.29 -0.03 2.85
CA ILE A 109 9.29 -1.08 3.09
C ILE A 109 10.74 -0.60 2.95
N GLY A 110 10.97 0.72 2.86
CA GLY A 110 12.29 1.34 2.90
C GLY A 110 12.91 1.69 1.55
N MET A 111 12.17 1.59 0.45
CA MET A 111 12.66 2.06 -0.85
C MET A 111 12.84 3.58 -0.85
N SER A 112 13.84 4.09 -1.54
CA SER A 112 14.11 5.53 -1.56
C SER A 112 13.28 6.25 -2.64
N PRO A 113 12.85 7.50 -2.41
CA PRO A 113 12.13 8.29 -3.42
C PRO A 113 12.88 8.37 -4.75
N GLU A 114 14.21 8.51 -4.70
CA GLU A 114 15.07 8.64 -5.88
C GLU A 114 15.05 7.36 -6.75
N SER A 115 14.95 6.19 -6.12
CA SER A 115 14.85 4.90 -6.84
C SER A 115 13.47 4.68 -7.49
N LEU A 116 12.45 5.41 -7.01
CA LEU A 116 11.07 5.36 -7.53
C LEU A 116 10.82 6.43 -8.60
N THR A 117 11.61 7.50 -8.62
CA THR A 117 11.64 8.48 -9.71
C THR A 117 12.43 7.92 -10.90
N GLY A 118 11.73 7.52 -11.97
CA GLY A 118 12.36 7.10 -13.23
C GLY A 118 12.36 5.58 -13.49
N ALA A 119 12.05 4.75 -12.49
CA ALA A 119 11.77 3.34 -12.73
C ALA A 119 10.34 3.19 -13.28
N SER A 120 10.18 2.46 -14.39
CA SER A 120 8.90 1.85 -14.74
C SER A 120 8.59 0.80 -13.68
N ILE A 121 7.94 1.21 -12.60
CA ILE A 121 7.50 0.28 -11.55
C ILE A 121 6.41 -0.58 -12.18
N ILE A 122 6.71 -1.86 -12.35
CA ILE A 122 5.81 -2.84 -12.96
C ILE A 122 4.53 -2.90 -12.10
N GLN A 123 3.38 -2.58 -12.71
CA GLN A 123 2.06 -2.37 -12.07
C GLN A 123 1.27 -3.66 -11.78
#